data_AF-A0A401TMT6-F1
#
_entry.id   AF-A0A401TMT6-F1
#
_cell.length_a   1.000
_cell.length_b   1.000
_cell.length_c   1.000
_cell.angle_alpha   90.00
_cell.angle_beta   90.00
_cell.angle_gamma   90.00
#
_symmetry.space_group_name_H-M   'P 1'
#
loop_
_entity.id
_entity.type
_entity.pdbx_description
1 polymer ?
#
loop_
_entity_poly.entity_id
_entity_poly.type
_entity_poly.pdbx_seq_one_letter_code
_entity_poly.pdbx_strand_id
1 'polypeptide(L)'
;TDEERIAVVTACRHGSRPETYGDECACDVDVTVSTEDGVIMGQDFTVTISLTNTSSECRSLTLLVQAVVMYYTGVVKGTFKRDKHEVLLEPHKGRPSGSRPQASGSRPQASGLGH
;
A
#
# COMPACT_ATOMS: atom_id res chain seq x y z
N THR A 1 -5.19 -15.13 22.85
CA THR A 1 -5.52 -14.94 24.28
C THR A 1 -4.35 -14.28 24.99
N ASP A 2 -4.53 -13.64 26.15
CA ASP A 2 -3.41 -13.01 26.86
C ASP A 2 -2.36 -14.06 27.29
N GLU A 3 -2.81 -15.26 27.60
CA GLU A 3 -1.98 -16.41 27.93
C GLU A 3 -1.08 -16.84 26.76
N GLU A 4 -1.62 -16.85 25.53
CA GLU A 4 -0.84 -17.14 24.32
C GLU A 4 0.30 -16.14 24.14
N ARG A 5 0.02 -14.84 24.34
CA ARG A 5 1.01 -13.77 24.21
C ARG A 5 2.12 -13.91 25.27
N ILE A 6 1.77 -14.20 26.53
CA ILE A 6 2.75 -14.38 27.62
C ILE A 6 3.64 -15.60 27.35
N ALA A 7 3.06 -16.70 26.88
CA ALA A 7 3.80 -17.92 26.55
C ALA A 7 4.80 -17.68 25.40
N VAL A 8 4.37 -17.00 24.32
CA VAL A 8 5.25 -16.68 23.17
C VAL A 8 6.37 -15.73 23.58
N VAL A 9 6.07 -14.65 24.31
CA VAL A 9 7.08 -13.69 24.78
C VAL A 9 8.13 -14.37 25.66
N THR A 10 7.71 -15.25 26.55
CA THR A 10 8.62 -16.01 27.42
C THR A 10 9.49 -16.98 26.62
N ALA A 11 8.91 -17.71 25.67
CA ALA A 11 9.66 -18.62 24.81
C ALA A 11 10.66 -17.88 23.90
N CYS A 12 10.29 -16.72 23.35
CA CYS A 12 11.19 -15.89 22.55
C CYS A 12 12.34 -15.32 23.38
N ARG A 13 12.07 -14.85 24.61
CA ARG A 13 13.10 -14.32 25.53
C ARG A 13 14.14 -15.34 25.94
N HIS A 14 13.74 -16.60 26.11
CA HIS A 14 14.65 -17.69 26.50
C HIS A 14 15.11 -18.56 25.33
N GLY A 15 14.70 -18.22 24.10
CA GLY A 15 15.10 -18.91 22.88
C GLY A 15 16.48 -18.48 22.36
N SER A 16 16.93 -19.09 21.28
CA SER A 16 18.26 -18.86 20.70
C SER A 16 18.43 -17.52 19.96
N ARG A 17 17.36 -16.71 19.81
CA ARG A 17 17.38 -15.39 19.15
C ARG A 17 16.44 -14.38 19.82
N PRO A 18 16.74 -13.93 21.04
CA PRO A 18 15.86 -13.08 21.84
C PRO A 18 15.64 -11.66 21.28
N GLU A 19 16.50 -11.20 20.37
CA GLU A 19 16.44 -9.85 19.78
C GLU A 19 15.76 -9.80 18.39
N THR A 20 15.15 -10.90 17.93
CA THR A 20 14.56 -10.97 16.57
C THR A 20 13.38 -10.02 16.38
N TYR A 21 12.66 -9.73 17.45
CA TYR A 21 11.53 -8.81 17.46
C TYR A 21 11.97 -7.56 18.23
N GLY A 22 12.57 -6.61 17.51
CA GLY A 22 12.96 -5.31 18.04
C GLY A 22 11.75 -4.45 18.40
N ASP A 23 12.01 -3.36 19.12
CA ASP A 23 11.00 -2.39 19.53
C ASP A 23 10.22 -1.87 18.30
N GLU A 24 8.90 -1.78 18.44
CA GLU A 24 8.00 -1.41 17.35
C GLU A 24 8.27 0.05 16.95
N CYS A 25 9.09 0.25 15.92
CA CYS A 25 9.21 1.55 15.27
C CYS A 25 7.81 2.03 14.88
N ALA A 26 7.49 3.29 15.18
CA ALA A 26 6.19 3.88 14.84
C ALA A 26 5.86 3.61 13.35
N CYS A 27 4.83 2.79 13.13
CA CYS A 27 4.34 2.43 11.81
C CYS A 27 3.54 3.61 11.23
N ASP A 28 4.26 4.66 10.85
CA ASP A 28 3.71 5.88 10.26
C ASP A 28 3.19 5.66 8.82
N VAL A 29 3.43 4.47 8.25
CA VAL A 29 2.99 4.08 6.91
C VAL A 29 2.42 2.68 6.94
N ASP A 30 1.13 2.56 6.61
CA ASP A 30 0.47 1.28 6.40
C ASP A 30 0.71 0.78 4.97
N VAL A 31 1.10 -0.50 4.85
CA VAL A 31 1.35 -1.17 3.57
C VAL A 31 0.37 -2.31 3.41
N THR A 32 -0.44 -2.27 2.36
CA THR A 32 -1.38 -3.34 2.01
C THR A 32 -1.06 -3.88 0.63
N VAL A 33 -1.00 -5.20 0.50
CA VAL A 33 -0.82 -5.89 -0.78
C VAL A 33 -2.11 -6.65 -1.08
N SER A 34 -2.65 -6.41 -2.26
CA SER A 34 -3.88 -7.06 -2.73
C SER A 34 -3.69 -7.59 -4.14
N THR A 35 -4.42 -8.65 -4.45
CA THR A 35 -4.46 -9.29 -5.77
C THR A 35 -5.90 -9.50 -6.14
N GLU A 36 -6.18 -9.65 -7.43
CA GLU A 36 -7.50 -10.07 -7.89
C GLU A 36 -7.83 -11.50 -7.44
N ASP A 37 -9.12 -11.77 -7.24
CA ASP A 37 -9.60 -13.09 -6.85
C ASP A 37 -9.41 -14.09 -8.00
N GLY A 38 -8.73 -15.20 -7.70
CA GLY A 38 -8.59 -16.30 -8.65
C GLY A 38 -7.55 -16.06 -9.75
N VAL A 39 -6.30 -15.84 -9.37
CA VAL A 39 -5.16 -15.83 -10.31
C VAL A 39 -5.06 -17.18 -11.04
N ILE A 40 -5.25 -17.17 -12.36
CA ILE A 40 -5.22 -18.37 -13.21
C ILE A 40 -3.81 -18.54 -13.81
N MET A 41 -3.28 -19.77 -13.77
CA MET A 41 -2.00 -20.07 -14.39
C MET A 41 -2.01 -19.79 -15.90
N GLY A 42 -0.94 -19.15 -16.38
CA GLY A 42 -0.78 -18.81 -17.79
C GLY A 42 -1.54 -17.56 -18.24
N GLN A 43 -2.27 -16.90 -17.33
CA GLN A 43 -2.84 -15.58 -17.55
C GLN A 43 -2.03 -14.51 -16.82
N ASP A 44 -2.15 -13.28 -17.31
CA ASP A 44 -1.62 -12.12 -16.63
C ASP A 44 -2.41 -11.88 -15.35
N PHE A 45 -1.73 -11.43 -14.30
CA PHE A 45 -2.35 -11.07 -13.04
C PHE A 45 -1.84 -9.72 -12.53
N THR A 46 -2.68 -9.04 -11.77
CA THR A 46 -2.37 -7.72 -11.21
C THR A 46 -2.20 -7.80 -9.69
N VAL A 47 -1.07 -7.24 -9.22
CA VAL A 47 -0.80 -7.03 -7.79
C VAL A 47 -0.83 -5.53 -7.51
N THR A 48 -1.66 -5.13 -6.55
CA THR A 48 -1.76 -3.74 -6.11
C THR A 48 -1.15 -3.58 -4.73
N ILE A 49 -0.12 -2.73 -4.65
CA ILE A 49 0.51 -2.33 -3.38
C ILE A 49 0.02 -0.93 -3.03
N SER A 50 -0.67 -0.80 -1.90
CA SER A 50 -1.20 0.45 -1.38
C SER A 50 -0.39 0.91 -0.17
N LEU A 51 0.05 2.16 -0.22
CA LEU A 51 0.85 2.81 0.83
C LEU A 51 0.02 3.97 1.41
N THR A 52 -0.21 3.96 2.72
CA THR A 52 -0.99 5.00 3.40
C THR A 52 -0.18 5.60 4.53
N ASN A 53 0.09 6.90 4.46
CA ASN A 53 0.76 7.62 5.54
C ASN A 53 -0.25 7.94 6.65
N THR A 54 -0.01 7.40 7.83
CA THR A 54 -0.82 7.61 9.04
C THR A 54 -0.30 8.79 9.87
N SER A 55 0.91 9.30 9.59
CA SER A 55 1.50 10.44 10.29
C SER A 55 1.01 11.79 9.75
N SER A 56 1.24 12.85 10.54
CA SER A 56 0.96 14.24 10.16
C SER A 56 2.10 14.92 9.38
N GLU A 57 3.14 14.17 9.02
CA GLU A 57 4.32 14.68 8.30
C GLU A 57 4.45 14.01 6.93
N CYS A 58 5.07 14.70 5.97
CA CYS A 58 5.39 14.10 4.67
C CYS A 58 6.44 13.00 4.89
N ARG A 59 6.25 11.83 4.27
CA ARG A 59 7.21 10.73 4.36
C ARG A 59 7.69 10.34 2.97
N SER A 60 8.99 10.45 2.75
CA SER A 60 9.65 9.91 1.56
C SER A 60 10.10 8.49 1.86
N LEU A 61 9.69 7.54 1.02
CA LEU A 61 10.05 6.13 1.17
C LEU A 61 10.57 5.55 -0.14
N THR A 62 11.42 4.54 -0.02
CA THR A 62 11.84 3.70 -1.13
C THR A 62 11.15 2.35 -1.02
N LEU A 63 10.24 2.05 -1.94
CA LEU A 63 9.57 0.78 -2.05
C LEU A 63 10.40 -0.17 -2.92
N LEU A 64 10.92 -1.24 -2.31
CA LEU A 64 11.58 -2.35 -3.01
C LEU A 64 10.58 -3.49 -3.16
N VAL A 65 10.22 -3.81 -4.40
CA VAL A 65 9.29 -4.90 -4.72
C VAL A 65 10.09 -6.04 -5.32
N GLN A 66 9.87 -7.26 -4.81
CA GLN A 66 10.47 -8.46 -5.38
C GLN A 66 9.42 -9.57 -5.48
N ALA A 67 9.25 -10.10 -6.69
CA ALA A 67 8.38 -11.25 -6.93
C ALA A 67 9.23 -12.50 -7.17
N VAL A 68 8.95 -13.54 -6.38
CA VAL A 68 9.71 -14.79 -6.37
C VAL A 68 8.81 -15.98 -6.64
N VAL A 69 9.36 -16.97 -7.35
CA VAL A 69 8.76 -18.29 -7.46
C VAL A 69 9.20 -19.07 -6.24
N MET A 70 8.25 -19.61 -5.49
CA MET A 70 8.49 -20.41 -4.29
C MET A 70 7.70 -21.70 -4.35
N TYR A 71 8.23 -22.77 -3.74
CA TYR A 71 7.40 -23.91 -3.39
C TYR A 71 6.46 -23.53 -2.25
N TYR A 72 5.37 -24.29 -2.12
CA TYR A 72 4.44 -24.15 -1.00
C TYR A 72 5.11 -24.33 0.38
N THR A 73 6.28 -24.97 0.43
CA THR A 73 7.11 -25.12 1.64
C THR A 73 7.87 -23.87 2.05
N GLY A 74 7.83 -22.80 1.24
CA GLY A 74 8.60 -21.58 1.47
C GLY A 74 9.96 -21.53 0.77
N VAL A 75 10.41 -22.63 0.16
CA VAL A 75 11.71 -22.67 -0.54
C VAL A 75 11.64 -21.87 -1.83
N VAL A 76 12.44 -20.80 -1.90
CA VAL A 76 12.56 -19.93 -3.09
C VAL A 76 13.28 -20.67 -4.21
N LYS A 77 12.69 -20.63 -5.40
CA LYS A 77 13.23 -21.22 -6.62
C LYS A 77 13.88 -20.22 -7.57
N GLY A 78 13.37 -19.00 -7.57
CA GLY A 78 13.88 -17.96 -8.44
C GLY A 78 13.18 -16.64 -8.18
N THR A 79 13.78 -15.56 -8.67
CA THR A 79 13.17 -14.23 -8.68
C THR A 79 12.83 -13.90 -10.12
N PHE A 80 11.58 -13.55 -10.39
CA PHE A 80 11.13 -13.24 -11.75
C PHE A 80 10.85 -11.74 -11.95
N LYS A 81 10.73 -10.96 -10.87
CA LYS A 81 10.57 -9.51 -10.95
C LYS A 81 11.22 -8.82 -9.76
N ARG A 82 11.87 -7.69 -10.00
CA ARG A 82 12.41 -6.80 -8.96
C ARG A 82 12.27 -5.36 -9.44
N ASP A 83 11.61 -4.53 -8.64
CA ASP A 83 11.40 -3.12 -8.93
C ASP A 83 11.76 -2.27 -7.71
N LYS A 84 12.14 -1.03 -7.98
CA LYS A 84 12.41 0.01 -6.97
C LYS A 84 11.59 1.24 -7.33
N HIS A 85 10.81 1.74 -6.39
CA HIS A 85 10.03 2.96 -6.54
C HIS A 85 10.38 3.93 -5.41
N GLU A 86 10.60 5.19 -5.75
CA GLU A 86 10.74 6.27 -4.79
C GLU A 86 9.38 6.96 -4.71
N VAL A 87 8.79 6.98 -3.50
CA VAL A 87 7.42 7.44 -3.27
C VAL A 87 7.43 8.51 -2.20
N LEU A 88 6.86 9.66 -2.52
CA LEU A 88 6.56 10.70 -1.55
C LEU A 88 5.10 10.55 -1.11
N LEU A 89 4.88 10.27 0.17
CA LEU A 89 3.56 10.24 0.77
C LEU A 89 3.29 11.56 1.49
N GLU A 90 2.21 12.21 1.08
CA GLU A 90 1.68 13.37 1.78
C GLU A 90 1.23 12.99 3.20
N PRO A 91 1.18 13.95 4.14
CA PRO A 91 0.60 13.77 5.46
C PRO A 91 -0.83 13.24 5.39
N HIS A 92 -1.28 12.62 6.47
CA HIS A 92 -2.65 12.19 6.75
C HIS A 92 -3.65 12.85 5.79
N LYS A 93 -4.24 12.07 4.86
CA LYS A 93 -5.07 12.58 3.75
C LYS A 93 -6.37 13.22 4.27
N GLY A 94 -6.25 14.38 4.90
CA GLY A 94 -7.31 15.19 5.46
C GLY A 94 -7.94 16.02 4.36
N ARG A 95 -8.86 15.40 3.61
CA ARG A 95 -9.87 16.04 2.74
C ARG A 95 -9.30 16.85 1.55
N PRO A 96 -9.88 16.72 0.34
CA PRO A 96 -9.50 17.62 -0.75
C PRO A 96 -9.87 19.06 -0.36
N SER A 97 -8.88 19.94 -0.25
CA SER A 97 -9.10 21.38 -0.24
C SER A 97 -9.74 21.75 -1.58
N GLY A 98 -11.03 22.06 -1.54
CA GLY A 98 -11.79 22.40 -2.73
C GLY A 98 -11.20 23.60 -3.46
N SER A 99 -10.95 23.44 -4.74
CA SER A 99 -10.96 24.54 -5.70
C SER A 99 -12.04 24.25 -6.73
N ARG A 100 -13.21 24.86 -6.51
CA ARG A 100 -14.19 25.10 -7.58
C ARG A 100 -13.90 26.48 -8.14
N PRO A 101 -13.38 26.62 -9.37
CA PRO A 101 -13.58 27.84 -10.12
C PRO A 101 -14.99 27.79 -10.69
N GLN A 102 -15.88 28.64 -10.18
CA GLN A 102 -17.03 29.08 -10.96
C GLN A 102 -16.51 29.96 -12.09
N ALA A 103 -16.81 29.62 -13.34
CA ALA A 103 -16.78 30.58 -14.43
C ALA A 103 -18.21 30.72 -14.95
N SER A 104 -18.86 31.79 -14.49
CA SER A 104 -20.08 32.37 -15.04
C SER A 104 -19.82 32.90 -16.46
N GLY A 105 -20.69 32.58 -17.41
CA GLY A 105 -20.59 33.13 -18.77
C GLY A 105 -21.81 32.85 -19.63
N SER A 106 -22.84 33.69 -19.43
CA SER A 106 -23.99 34.02 -20.29
C SER A 106 -24.28 33.19 -21.55
N ARG A 107 -25.50 32.63 -21.59
CA ARG A 107 -26.20 32.11 -22.76
C ARG A 107 -26.90 33.25 -23.51
N PRO A 108 -26.67 33.48 -24.81
CA PRO A 108 -27.62 34.22 -25.65
C PRO A 108 -28.64 33.25 -26.26
N GLN A 109 -29.93 33.59 -26.14
CA GLN A 109 -31.02 32.90 -26.81
C GLN A 109 -31.20 33.40 -28.25
N ALA A 110 -31.59 32.43 -29.09
CA ALA A 110 -32.61 32.47 -30.15
C ALA A 110 -32.53 33.49 -31.30
N SER A 111 -32.56 32.99 -32.54
CA SER A 111 -33.71 33.16 -33.45
C SER A 111 -33.39 32.62 -34.87
N GLY A 112 -34.33 31.95 -35.52
CA GLY A 112 -34.32 31.80 -36.98
C GLY A 112 -34.97 30.54 -37.54
N LEU A 113 -36.30 30.53 -37.63
CA LEU A 113 -37.07 29.65 -38.53
C LEU A 113 -36.75 29.98 -40.00
N GLY A 114 -36.77 28.97 -40.86
CA GLY A 114 -36.83 29.15 -42.32
C GLY A 114 -36.99 27.81 -43.03
N HIS A 115 -38.06 27.72 -43.83
CA HIS A 115 -38.61 26.56 -44.53
C HIS A 115 -37.64 25.81 -45.46
#